data_AF-A0A1V8PMV9-F1
#
_entry.id   AF-A0A1V8PMV9-F1
#
_cell.length_a   1.000
_cell.length_b   1.000
_cell.length_c   1.000
_cell.angle_alpha   90.00
_cell.angle_beta   90.00
_cell.angle_gamma   90.00
#
_symmetry.space_group_name_H-M   'P 1'
#
loop_
_entity.id
_entity.type
_entity.pdbx_description
1 polymer ?
#
loop_
_entity_poly.entity_id
_entity_poly.type
_entity_poly.pdbx_seq_one_letter_code
_entity_poly.pdbx_strand_id
1 'polypeptide(L)'
;MSVNFDSTFGFDPAVQDSSMAARGLYATMVTWCDHQIYTRPDSFDGTFDLKRVRSVGGTVRLVRELVENGLFEEAGEGVYRVVTRRGLAVFGSFKNQKKPLTPEEAAELHEKKVVAGHAGGKASGESRRAKAEANRKQNEADAKQTASTSTKQTGSTTVPNQTKTMPSSSPDPSGPGSKQTASVAEAEARALADPFATAWNAYPRHTGSRREAEKAWAAAVAGHDGTSAVTEAQLIGAVIAYAKTIDRPQYAPNMSRWLSNGAYLDHLPKPAKPRYTWGICDEQWLQEHILSQVPEGSFEGSIVGSFWAAVKTGIDPTEAAERVVTELNRKGKP
;
A
#
# COMPACT_ATOMS: atom_id res chain seq x y z
N MET A 1 0.51 -2.64 -14.43
CA MET A 1 1.36 -1.77 -15.28
C MET A 1 0.90 -0.35 -15.05
N SER A 2 1.80 0.57 -14.74
CA SER A 2 1.50 1.94 -14.29
C SER A 2 1.26 2.91 -15.46
N VAL A 3 0.42 3.94 -15.23
CA VAL A 3 0.54 5.22 -15.93
C VAL A 3 1.97 5.71 -15.80
N ASN A 4 2.60 6.00 -16.93
CA ASN A 4 3.88 6.69 -16.92
C ASN A 4 3.65 8.10 -17.49
N PHE A 5 3.73 9.11 -16.62
CA PHE A 5 4.10 10.44 -17.07
C PHE A 5 5.56 10.35 -17.53
N ASP A 6 5.82 10.64 -18.80
CA ASP A 6 7.20 10.67 -19.29
C ASP A 6 7.91 11.90 -18.68
N SER A 7 9.23 11.83 -18.60
CA SER A 7 10.13 12.94 -18.28
C SER A 7 9.83 14.24 -19.05
N THR A 8 9.17 14.13 -20.20
CA THR A 8 8.75 15.26 -21.03
C THR A 8 7.43 15.91 -20.62
N PHE A 9 6.66 15.34 -19.68
CA PHE A 9 5.36 15.86 -19.23
C PHE A 9 5.44 17.31 -18.76
N GLY A 10 6.48 17.63 -17.98
CA GLY A 10 6.71 18.99 -17.53
C GLY A 10 7.07 19.97 -18.64
N PHE A 11 7.38 19.53 -19.86
CA PHE A 11 7.80 20.39 -20.97
C PHE A 11 6.74 20.57 -22.04
N ASP A 12 5.58 19.91 -21.93
CA ASP A 12 4.46 20.12 -22.85
C ASP A 12 3.89 21.55 -22.65
N PRO A 13 3.71 22.34 -23.73
CA PRO A 13 3.18 23.71 -23.63
C PRO A 13 1.83 23.78 -22.91
N ALA A 14 0.93 22.83 -23.17
CA ALA A 14 -0.38 22.79 -22.51
C ALA A 14 -0.26 22.61 -20.99
N VAL A 15 0.74 21.83 -20.56
CA VAL A 15 1.06 21.65 -19.14
C VAL A 15 1.66 22.92 -18.58
N GLN A 16 2.58 23.57 -19.29
CA GLN A 16 3.22 24.81 -18.82
C GLN A 16 2.28 26.00 -18.72
N ASP A 17 1.27 26.06 -19.59
CA ASP A 17 0.26 27.12 -19.58
C ASP A 17 -0.83 26.87 -18.52
N SER A 18 -0.88 25.67 -17.92
CA SER A 18 -1.77 25.35 -16.81
C SER A 18 -1.20 25.76 -15.46
N SER A 19 -2.07 26.16 -14.54
CA SER A 19 -1.77 26.36 -13.13
C SER A 19 -1.33 25.06 -12.44
N MET A 20 -0.55 25.16 -11.36
CA MET A 20 -0.15 23.99 -10.56
C MET A 20 -1.34 23.14 -10.10
N ALA A 21 -2.45 23.78 -9.74
CA ALA A 21 -3.68 23.09 -9.34
C ALA A 21 -4.31 22.29 -10.50
N ALA A 22 -4.35 22.87 -11.71
CA ALA A 22 -4.86 22.19 -12.89
C ALA A 22 -3.95 21.01 -13.28
N ARG A 23 -2.63 21.19 -13.28
CA ARG A 23 -1.66 20.10 -13.53
C ARG A 23 -1.84 18.94 -12.55
N GLY A 24 -2.01 19.24 -11.26
CA GLY A 24 -2.26 18.24 -10.22
C GLY A 24 -3.59 17.50 -10.43
N LEU A 25 -4.64 18.22 -10.84
CA LEU A 25 -5.93 17.62 -11.18
C LEU A 25 -5.83 16.71 -12.40
N TYR A 26 -5.15 17.14 -13.47
CA TYR A 26 -4.91 16.32 -14.66
C TYR A 26 -4.18 15.02 -14.29
N ALA A 27 -3.08 15.12 -13.54
CA ALA A 27 -2.30 13.94 -13.13
C ALA A 27 -3.13 12.94 -12.31
N THR A 28 -3.96 13.46 -11.40
CA THR A 28 -4.87 12.65 -10.57
C THR A 28 -5.92 11.95 -11.41
N MET A 29 -6.55 12.66 -12.37
CA MET A 29 -7.60 12.09 -13.21
C MET A 29 -7.06 11.07 -14.20
N VAL A 30 -5.88 11.28 -14.78
CA VAL A 30 -5.20 10.28 -15.61
C VAL A 30 -4.94 9.00 -14.83
N THR A 31 -4.39 9.11 -13.62
CA THR A 31 -4.10 7.95 -12.75
C THR A 31 -5.37 7.17 -12.42
N TRP A 32 -6.47 7.89 -12.14
CA TRP A 32 -7.75 7.26 -11.90
C TRP A 32 -8.31 6.58 -13.16
N CYS A 33 -8.25 7.22 -14.33
CA CYS A 33 -8.72 6.64 -15.59
C CYS A 33 -7.96 5.35 -15.93
N ASP A 34 -6.63 5.32 -15.77
CA ASP A 34 -5.84 4.10 -16.01
C ASP A 34 -6.23 2.96 -15.06
N HIS A 35 -6.46 3.28 -13.79
CA HIS A 35 -6.93 2.29 -12.83
C HIS A 35 -8.32 1.75 -13.20
N GLN A 36 -9.25 2.60 -13.68
CA GLN A 36 -10.56 2.15 -14.15
C GLN A 36 -10.45 1.29 -15.41
N ILE A 37 -9.62 1.69 -16.38
CA ILE A 37 -9.35 0.91 -17.60
C ILE A 37 -8.80 -0.48 -17.22
N TYR A 38 -7.93 -0.55 -16.22
CA TYR A 38 -7.33 -1.82 -15.77
C TYR A 38 -8.33 -2.71 -15.02
N THR A 39 -9.09 -2.14 -14.09
CA THR A 39 -10.00 -2.91 -13.21
C THR A 39 -11.33 -3.24 -13.87
N ARG A 40 -11.73 -2.46 -14.89
CA ARG A 40 -13.06 -2.52 -15.51
C ARG A 40 -12.98 -2.34 -17.04
N PRO A 41 -12.16 -3.13 -17.76
CA PRO A 41 -11.88 -2.90 -19.18
C PRO A 41 -13.13 -2.93 -20.07
N ASP A 42 -14.13 -3.76 -19.74
CA ASP A 42 -15.33 -3.93 -20.55
C ASP A 42 -16.45 -2.92 -20.24
N SER A 43 -16.32 -2.13 -19.16
CA SER A 43 -17.40 -1.26 -18.67
C SER A 43 -16.99 0.21 -18.48
N PHE A 44 -15.70 0.51 -18.50
CA PHE A 44 -15.22 1.88 -18.39
C PHE A 44 -14.94 2.45 -19.78
N ASP A 45 -15.66 3.51 -20.13
CA ASP A 45 -15.63 4.13 -21.46
C ASP A 45 -14.60 5.27 -21.59
N GLY A 46 -13.76 5.46 -20.56
CA GLY A 46 -12.74 6.50 -20.53
C GLY A 46 -13.23 7.88 -20.09
N THR A 47 -14.50 8.02 -19.70
CA THR A 47 -15.10 9.30 -19.30
C THR A 47 -15.23 9.48 -17.79
N PHE A 48 -15.40 10.73 -17.38
CA PHE A 48 -15.74 11.11 -16.00
C PHE A 48 -16.58 12.38 -15.95
N ASP A 49 -17.34 12.55 -14.88
CA ASP A 49 -18.22 13.70 -14.66
C ASP A 49 -17.63 14.72 -13.67
N LEU A 50 -18.29 15.87 -13.54
CA LEU A 50 -17.91 16.90 -12.55
C LEU A 50 -18.01 16.40 -11.10
N LYS A 51 -18.88 15.42 -10.82
CA LYS A 51 -19.00 14.83 -9.48
C LYS A 51 -17.69 14.11 -9.13
N ARG A 52 -17.12 13.37 -10.07
CA ARG A 52 -15.81 12.72 -9.90
C ARG A 52 -14.70 13.73 -9.74
N VAL A 53 -14.67 14.79 -10.55
CA VAL A 53 -13.70 15.88 -10.41
C VAL A 53 -13.74 16.48 -9.01
N ARG A 54 -14.93 16.80 -8.49
CA ARG A 54 -15.09 17.36 -7.13
C ARG A 54 -14.62 16.39 -6.05
N SER A 55 -14.82 15.09 -6.24
CA SER A 55 -14.38 14.07 -5.26
C SER A 55 -12.86 14.00 -5.07
N VAL A 56 -12.08 14.52 -6.01
CA VAL A 56 -10.62 14.61 -5.92
C VAL A 56 -10.12 16.05 -5.66
N GLY A 57 -11.01 16.93 -5.20
CA GLY A 57 -10.68 18.33 -4.90
C GLY A 57 -10.60 19.25 -6.12
N GLY A 58 -11.02 18.78 -7.30
CA GLY A 58 -11.10 19.60 -8.50
C GLY A 58 -12.31 20.55 -8.48
N THR A 59 -12.23 21.63 -9.25
CA THR A 59 -13.32 22.61 -9.41
C THR A 59 -13.67 22.75 -10.89
N VAL A 60 -14.88 23.25 -11.19
CA VAL A 60 -15.31 23.54 -12.57
C VAL A 60 -14.36 24.51 -13.26
N ARG A 61 -13.78 25.46 -12.50
CA ARG A 61 -12.77 26.39 -13.01
C ARG A 61 -11.52 25.67 -13.51
N LEU A 62 -11.02 24.71 -12.72
CA LEU A 62 -9.86 23.90 -13.12
C LEU A 62 -10.18 22.99 -14.31
N VAL A 63 -11.40 22.47 -14.40
CA VAL A 63 -11.83 21.68 -15.57
C VAL A 63 -11.84 22.54 -16.83
N ARG A 64 -12.42 23.75 -16.76
CA ARG A 64 -12.42 24.68 -17.89
C ARG A 64 -10.99 25.00 -18.34
N GLU A 65 -10.11 25.32 -17.41
CA GLU A 65 -8.69 25.57 -17.70
C GLU A 65 -8.01 24.38 -18.39
N LEU A 66 -8.27 23.16 -17.90
CA LEU A 66 -7.73 21.94 -18.51
C LEU A 66 -8.30 21.65 -19.90
N VAL A 67 -9.56 22.00 -20.15
CA VAL A 67 -10.19 21.88 -21.48
C VAL A 67 -9.62 22.94 -22.43
N GLU A 68 -9.50 24.19 -21.99
CA GLU A 68 -8.92 25.30 -22.76
C GLU A 68 -7.48 25.00 -23.18
N ASN A 69 -6.68 24.40 -22.29
CA ASN A 69 -5.30 24.01 -22.58
C ASN A 69 -5.19 22.67 -23.33
N GLY A 70 -6.30 21.99 -23.64
CA GLY A 70 -6.29 20.72 -24.38
C GLY A 70 -5.71 19.54 -23.61
N LEU A 71 -5.82 19.57 -22.28
CA LEU A 71 -5.49 18.47 -21.37
C LEU A 71 -6.73 17.61 -21.07
N PHE A 72 -7.91 18.22 -21.01
CA PHE A 72 -9.20 17.51 -21.01
C PHE A 72 -9.96 17.76 -22.31
N GLU A 73 -10.80 16.80 -22.67
CA GLU A 73 -11.73 16.89 -23.80
C GLU A 73 -13.16 16.73 -23.28
N GLU A 74 -14.08 17.59 -23.72
CA GLU A 74 -15.50 17.47 -23.39
C GLU A 74 -16.15 16.45 -24.34
N ALA A 75 -16.53 15.29 -23.79
CA ALA A 75 -17.14 14.19 -24.54
C ALA A 75 -18.68 14.25 -24.56
N GLY A 76 -19.25 15.17 -23.79
CA GLY A 76 -20.68 15.43 -23.67
C GLY A 76 -20.94 16.45 -22.56
N GLU A 77 -22.18 16.91 -22.41
CA GLU A 77 -22.53 17.94 -21.43
C GLU A 77 -22.13 17.51 -19.99
N GLY A 78 -21.10 18.16 -19.44
CA GLY A 78 -20.57 17.86 -18.11
C GLY A 78 -19.80 16.54 -17.99
N VAL A 79 -19.46 15.92 -19.12
CA VAL A 79 -18.70 14.65 -19.22
C VAL A 79 -17.39 14.90 -19.96
N TYR A 80 -16.29 14.48 -19.35
CA TYR A 80 -14.94 14.79 -19.81
C TYR A 80 -14.10 13.52 -19.98
N ARG A 81 -13.07 13.61 -20.82
CA ARG A 81 -12.03 12.61 -21.02
C ARG A 81 -10.68 13.25 -20.81
N VAL A 82 -9.70 12.48 -20.35
CA VAL A 82 -8.31 12.94 -20.32
C VAL A 82 -7.70 12.80 -21.70
N VAL A 83 -7.00 13.83 -22.17
CA VAL A 83 -6.24 13.76 -23.42
C VAL A 83 -4.99 12.94 -23.17
N THR A 84 -4.79 11.88 -23.95
CA THR A 84 -3.60 11.04 -23.91
C THR A 84 -2.83 11.12 -25.21
N ARG A 85 -1.53 11.42 -25.11
CA ARG A 85 -0.59 11.44 -26.23
C ARG A 85 0.83 11.28 -25.69
N ARG A 86 1.75 10.92 -26.58
CA ARG A 86 3.18 10.92 -26.27
C ARG A 86 3.58 12.32 -25.79
N GLY A 87 4.24 12.39 -24.64
CA GLY A 87 4.62 13.65 -24.00
C GLY A 87 3.67 14.11 -22.90
N LEU A 88 2.44 13.58 -22.81
CA LEU A 88 1.49 13.88 -21.75
C LEU A 88 1.29 12.69 -20.81
N ALA A 89 0.35 11.82 -21.16
CA ALA A 89 0.04 10.59 -20.49
C ALA A 89 -0.25 9.51 -21.53
N VAL A 90 0.24 8.30 -21.28
CA VAL A 90 -0.05 7.11 -22.10
C VAL A 90 -0.57 6.02 -21.18
N PHE A 91 -1.79 5.56 -21.40
CA PHE A 91 -2.35 4.44 -20.67
C PHE A 91 -1.60 3.15 -20.99
N GLY A 92 -1.41 2.28 -20.01
CA GLY A 92 -0.71 1.00 -20.19
C GLY A 92 -1.30 0.14 -21.31
N SER A 93 -2.62 0.23 -21.51
CA SER A 93 -3.36 -0.48 -22.57
C SER A 93 -3.14 0.06 -23.99
N PHE A 94 -2.66 1.30 -24.15
CA PHE A 94 -2.38 1.90 -25.47
C PHE A 94 -1.00 1.53 -26.03
N LYS A 95 -0.15 0.83 -25.25
CA LYS A 95 1.12 0.26 -25.76
C LYS A 95 0.92 -0.88 -26.79
N ASN A 96 -0.32 -1.34 -26.97
CA ASN A 96 -0.71 -2.38 -27.92
C ASN A 96 -1.69 -1.89 -29.01
N GLN A 97 -1.53 -0.67 -29.54
CA GLN A 97 -2.08 -0.42 -30.88
C GLN A 97 -1.21 -1.15 -31.93
N LYS A 98 -1.36 -2.47 -32.02
CA LYS A 98 -1.30 -3.11 -33.33
C LYS A 98 -2.66 -2.88 -33.97
N LYS A 99 -2.63 -2.37 -35.19
CA LYS A 99 -3.74 -2.26 -36.14
C LYS A 99 -4.73 -3.43 -35.93
N PRO A 100 -6.05 -3.20 -35.88
CA PRO A 100 -7.01 -4.27 -35.62
C PRO A 100 -6.76 -5.43 -36.58
N LEU A 101 -6.36 -6.58 -36.03
CA LEU A 101 -6.07 -7.80 -36.78
C LEU A 101 -7.39 -8.29 -37.39
N THR A 102 -7.30 -8.68 -38.65
CA THR A 102 -8.43 -9.26 -39.37
C THR A 102 -8.78 -10.64 -38.77
N PRO A 103 -10.03 -11.14 -38.91
CA PRO A 103 -10.47 -12.40 -38.31
C PRO A 103 -9.57 -13.61 -38.63
N GLU A 104 -8.87 -13.58 -39.77
CA GLU A 104 -7.95 -14.62 -40.21
C GLU A 104 -6.66 -14.67 -39.37
N GLU A 105 -6.14 -13.52 -38.93
CA GLU A 105 -4.92 -13.44 -38.11
C GLU A 105 -5.19 -13.83 -36.63
N ALA A 106 -6.45 -13.70 -36.18
CA ALA A 106 -6.88 -14.16 -34.85
C ALA A 106 -6.94 -15.69 -34.77
N ALA A 107 -7.35 -16.36 -35.86
CA ALA A 107 -7.36 -17.82 -35.96
C ALA A 107 -5.93 -18.40 -35.92
N GLU A 108 -4.99 -17.78 -36.66
CA GLU A 108 -3.58 -18.19 -36.65
C GLU A 108 -2.93 -18.04 -35.26
N LEU A 109 -3.26 -16.99 -34.51
CA LEU A 109 -2.72 -16.77 -33.17
C LEU A 109 -3.28 -17.78 -32.16
N HIS A 110 -4.53 -18.20 -32.33
CA HIS A 110 -5.14 -19.25 -31.53
C HIS A 110 -4.46 -20.60 -31.80
N GLU A 111 -4.22 -20.93 -33.07
CA GLU A 111 -3.52 -22.17 -33.45
C GLU A 111 -2.07 -22.20 -32.93
N LYS A 112 -1.32 -21.10 -33.06
CA LYS A 112 0.04 -20.97 -32.49
C LYS A 112 0.05 -21.09 -30.95
N LYS A 113 -0.98 -20.58 -30.27
CA LYS A 113 -1.12 -20.72 -28.80
C LYS A 113 -1.47 -22.15 -28.38
N VAL A 114 -2.30 -22.85 -29.14
CA VAL A 114 -2.65 -24.26 -28.88
C VAL A 114 -1.41 -25.15 -29.04
N VAL A 115 -0.59 -24.92 -30.07
CA VAL A 115 0.67 -25.66 -30.28
C VAL A 115 1.66 -25.43 -29.14
N ALA A 116 1.82 -24.18 -28.69
CA ALA A 116 2.69 -23.86 -27.55
C ALA A 116 2.18 -24.49 -26.23
N GLY A 117 0.85 -24.52 -26.02
CA GLY A 117 0.23 -25.20 -24.88
C GLY A 117 0.46 -26.72 -24.89
N HIS A 118 0.42 -27.34 -26.07
CA HIS A 118 0.64 -28.77 -26.22
C HIS A 118 2.12 -29.17 -25.99
N ALA A 119 3.06 -28.31 -26.39
CA ALA A 119 4.49 -28.50 -26.11
C ALA A 119 4.81 -28.35 -24.61
N GLY A 120 4.24 -27.34 -23.95
CA GLY A 120 4.39 -27.14 -22.50
C GLY A 120 3.77 -28.27 -21.66
N GLY A 121 2.64 -28.83 -22.10
CA GLY A 121 2.00 -29.98 -21.46
C GLY A 121 2.84 -31.26 -21.53
N LYS A 122 3.48 -31.54 -22.67
CA LYS A 122 4.39 -32.68 -22.85
C LYS A 122 5.61 -32.58 -21.93
N ALA A 123 6.26 -31.42 -21.88
CA ALA A 123 7.42 -31.19 -21.03
C ALA A 123 7.09 -31.27 -19.52
N SER A 124 5.90 -30.81 -19.11
CA SER A 124 5.44 -30.91 -17.72
C SER A 124 5.14 -32.36 -17.30
N GLY A 125 4.60 -33.18 -18.21
CA GLY A 125 4.34 -34.60 -17.95
C GLY A 125 5.60 -35.44 -17.81
N GLU A 126 6.61 -35.15 -18.63
CA GLU A 126 7.90 -35.86 -18.64
C GLU A 126 8.72 -35.56 -17.37
N SER A 127 8.70 -34.29 -16.92
CA SER A 127 9.32 -33.88 -15.65
C SER A 127 8.70 -34.58 -14.43
N ARG A 128 7.37 -34.77 -14.41
CA ARG A 128 6.69 -35.50 -13.31
C ARG A 128 7.06 -36.98 -13.29
N ARG A 129 7.21 -37.64 -14.46
CA ARG A 129 7.63 -39.05 -14.52
C ARG A 129 9.07 -39.22 -14.03
N ALA A 130 9.98 -38.34 -14.45
CA ALA A 130 11.37 -38.36 -13.98
C ALA A 130 11.48 -38.15 -12.45
N LYS A 131 10.64 -37.27 -11.89
CA LYS A 131 10.62 -36.99 -10.44
C LYS A 131 10.00 -38.15 -9.62
N ALA A 132 9.03 -38.87 -10.19
CA ALA A 132 8.46 -40.08 -9.57
C ALA A 132 9.45 -41.26 -9.60
N GLU A 133 10.23 -41.39 -10.68
CA GLU A 133 11.23 -42.46 -10.82
C GLU A 133 12.48 -42.22 -9.95
N ALA A 134 12.88 -40.95 -9.75
CA ALA A 134 13.92 -40.57 -8.79
C ALA A 134 13.51 -40.87 -7.34
N ASN A 135 12.26 -40.59 -6.96
CA ASN A 135 11.75 -40.90 -5.61
C ASN A 135 11.66 -42.41 -5.34
N ARG A 136 11.50 -43.26 -6.37
CA ARG A 136 11.51 -44.72 -6.22
C ARG A 136 12.90 -45.27 -5.89
N LYS A 137 13.97 -44.68 -6.44
CA LYS A 137 15.37 -45.10 -6.19
C LYS A 137 15.91 -44.62 -4.84
N GLN A 138 15.36 -43.56 -4.26
CA GLN A 138 15.71 -43.10 -2.91
C GLN A 138 15.21 -44.09 -1.83
N ASN A 139 14.00 -44.63 -2.00
CA ASN A 139 13.39 -45.56 -1.04
C ASN A 139 14.03 -46.97 -1.01
N GLU A 140 14.74 -47.39 -2.07
CA GLU A 140 15.49 -48.67 -2.06
C GLU A 140 16.85 -48.56 -1.37
N ALA A 141 17.41 -47.36 -1.21
CA ALA A 141 18.69 -47.14 -0.53
C ALA A 141 18.53 -47.08 1.01
N ASP A 142 17.43 -46.49 1.50
CA ASP A 142 17.18 -46.36 2.95
C ASP A 142 16.76 -47.69 3.64
N ALA A 143 16.38 -48.72 2.87
CA ALA A 143 16.04 -50.04 3.41
C ALA A 143 17.26 -50.92 3.75
N LYS A 144 18.49 -50.52 3.37
CA LYS A 144 19.71 -51.31 3.61
C LYS A 144 20.58 -50.82 4.78
N GLN A 145 20.22 -49.73 5.46
CA GLN A 145 21.06 -49.13 6.52
C GLN A 145 20.54 -49.33 7.96
N THR A 146 19.45 -50.08 8.18
CA THR A 146 18.86 -50.32 9.52
C THR A 146 18.90 -51.79 9.98
N ALA A 147 19.77 -52.62 9.39
CA ALA A 147 19.89 -54.05 9.71
C ALA A 147 21.20 -54.45 10.42
N SER A 148 21.79 -53.59 11.24
CA SER A 148 22.92 -53.97 12.10
C SER A 148 22.94 -53.13 13.38
N THR A 149 22.22 -53.58 14.41
CA THR A 149 22.72 -53.78 15.80
C THR A 149 21.62 -54.49 16.62
N SER A 150 21.84 -55.80 16.79
CA SER A 150 21.42 -56.74 17.86
C SER A 150 21.12 -56.09 19.23
N THR A 151 20.31 -56.55 20.20
CA THR A 151 19.35 -57.65 20.43
C THR A 151 18.92 -57.58 21.91
N LYS A 152 17.63 -57.80 22.22
CA LYS A 152 16.98 -58.21 23.51
C LYS A 152 17.11 -57.27 24.73
N GLN A 153 16.06 -57.00 25.52
CA GLN A 153 15.15 -57.97 26.14
C GLN A 153 13.67 -57.58 26.18
N THR A 154 12.88 -58.64 26.14
CA THR A 154 11.44 -58.86 26.28
C THR A 154 10.88 -58.52 27.67
N GLY A 155 9.65 -57.99 27.68
CA GLY A 155 8.73 -57.97 28.81
C GLY A 155 7.33 -57.57 28.34
N SER A 156 6.53 -58.55 27.92
CA SER A 156 5.17 -58.39 27.39
C SER A 156 4.13 -58.42 28.52
N THR A 157 3.23 -57.43 28.58
CA THR A 157 1.88 -57.59 29.15
C THR A 157 0.87 -56.75 28.34
N THR A 158 0.11 -57.47 27.53
CA THR A 158 -1.34 -57.40 27.28
C THR A 158 -2.12 -56.07 27.42
N VAL A 159 -2.68 -55.68 26.26
CA VAL A 159 -3.80 -54.76 25.95
C VAL A 159 -5.08 -55.02 26.78
N PRO A 160 -6.00 -54.03 26.97
CA PRO A 160 -6.95 -53.70 25.88
C PRO A 160 -7.43 -52.24 25.75
N ASN A 161 -7.52 -51.85 24.47
CA ASN A 161 -8.70 -51.31 23.79
C ASN A 161 -9.33 -50.00 24.32
N GLN A 162 -9.25 -48.94 23.51
CA GLN A 162 -10.44 -48.19 23.11
C GLN A 162 -10.25 -47.46 21.78
N THR A 163 -11.34 -47.47 21.01
CA THR A 163 -11.44 -47.38 19.56
C THR A 163 -11.80 -45.96 19.13
N LYS A 164 -11.09 -45.44 18.12
CA LYS A 164 -11.61 -44.74 16.92
C LYS A 164 -12.85 -43.83 17.09
N THR A 165 -12.72 -42.54 16.81
CA THR A 165 -13.52 -41.87 15.76
C THR A 165 -13.01 -40.46 15.43
N MET A 166 -12.66 -40.24 14.16
CA MET A 166 -12.86 -38.94 13.49
C MET A 166 -14.34 -38.81 13.14
N PRO A 167 -14.84 -37.58 12.99
CA PRO A 167 -15.41 -37.24 11.69
C PRO A 167 -14.89 -35.91 11.14
N SER A 168 -14.54 -35.98 9.86
CA SER A 168 -14.51 -34.85 8.93
C SER A 168 -15.92 -34.29 8.77
N SER A 169 -16.06 -32.97 8.74
CA SER A 169 -17.18 -32.29 8.08
C SER A 169 -16.75 -30.88 7.68
N SER A 170 -16.57 -30.68 6.37
CA SER A 170 -16.75 -29.38 5.72
C SER A 170 -18.21 -28.92 5.88
N PRO A 171 -18.45 -27.60 5.85
CA PRO A 171 -19.49 -27.10 4.97
C PRO A 171 -19.04 -25.90 4.12
N ASP A 172 -19.54 -25.89 2.88
CA ASP A 172 -19.49 -24.80 1.89
C ASP A 172 -20.34 -23.57 2.32
N PRO A 173 -20.22 -22.42 1.63
CA PRO A 173 -20.61 -21.09 2.10
C PRO A 173 -22.09 -20.76 1.82
N SER A 174 -22.74 -20.08 2.76
CA SER A 174 -23.82 -19.10 2.51
C SER A 174 -24.26 -18.43 3.83
N GLY A 175 -24.22 -17.09 3.88
CA GLY A 175 -24.82 -16.29 4.95
C GLY A 175 -24.23 -14.87 5.07
N PRO A 176 -24.99 -13.79 4.82
CA PRO A 176 -24.51 -12.41 4.84
C PRO A 176 -24.67 -11.75 6.22
N GLY A 177 -23.66 -11.00 6.66
CA GLY A 177 -23.66 -10.19 7.90
C GLY A 177 -22.28 -10.30 8.57
N SER A 178 -21.58 -9.27 9.01
CA SER A 178 -21.92 -7.87 9.27
C SER A 178 -20.60 -7.09 9.19
N LYS A 179 -20.59 -5.94 8.51
CA LYS A 179 -19.46 -5.01 8.57
C LYS A 179 -19.40 -4.43 9.97
N GLN A 180 -18.54 -4.98 10.82
CA GLN A 180 -18.17 -4.34 12.08
C GLN A 180 -16.91 -3.51 11.82
N THR A 181 -17.11 -2.24 11.49
CA THR A 181 -16.03 -1.24 11.52
C THR A 181 -15.61 -1.05 12.96
N ALA A 182 -14.61 -1.79 13.42
CA ALA A 182 -13.92 -1.48 14.67
C ALA A 182 -13.35 -0.06 14.56
N SER A 183 -13.52 0.74 15.62
CA SER A 183 -12.94 2.09 15.68
C SER A 183 -11.40 2.00 15.68
N VAL A 184 -10.72 3.00 15.11
CA VAL A 184 -9.25 3.03 15.05
C VAL A 184 -8.63 2.89 16.44
N ALA A 185 -9.25 3.47 17.47
CA ALA A 185 -8.84 3.35 18.87
C ALA A 185 -8.98 1.91 19.42
N GLU A 186 -10.02 1.18 19.02
CA GLU A 186 -10.21 -0.23 19.42
C GLU A 186 -9.22 -1.16 18.70
N ALA A 187 -8.84 -0.84 17.46
CA ALA A 187 -7.78 -1.53 16.72
C ALA A 187 -6.40 -1.27 17.34
N GLU A 188 -6.12 -0.05 17.75
CA GLU A 188 -4.90 0.32 18.47
C GLU A 188 -4.83 -0.33 19.86
N ALA A 189 -5.95 -0.34 20.61
CA ALA A 189 -6.02 -1.01 21.91
C ALA A 189 -5.81 -2.54 21.81
N ARG A 190 -6.33 -3.18 20.75
CA ARG A 190 -6.06 -4.60 20.47
C ARG A 190 -4.63 -4.87 20.03
N ALA A 191 -4.06 -3.98 19.22
CA ALA A 191 -2.66 -4.08 18.81
C ALA A 191 -1.69 -3.98 20.00
N LEU A 192 -2.04 -3.18 21.00
CA LEU A 192 -1.28 -3.03 22.24
C LEU A 192 -1.49 -4.17 23.25
N ALA A 193 -2.51 -5.02 23.08
CA ALA A 193 -2.75 -6.16 23.98
C ALA A 193 -1.75 -7.31 23.79
N ASP A 194 -1.26 -7.50 22.56
CA ASP A 194 -0.09 -8.34 22.25
C ASP A 194 0.74 -7.65 21.15
N PRO A 195 1.62 -6.71 21.53
CA PRO A 195 2.38 -5.89 20.60
C PRO A 195 3.29 -6.72 19.69
N PHE A 196 3.96 -7.71 20.27
CA PHE A 196 4.87 -8.57 19.53
C PHE A 196 4.11 -9.47 18.55
N ALA A 197 3.02 -10.12 18.95
CA ALA A 197 2.26 -10.95 18.00
C ALA A 197 1.65 -10.12 16.88
N THR A 198 1.17 -8.90 17.17
CA THR A 198 0.66 -7.98 16.17
C THR A 198 1.73 -7.63 15.14
N ALA A 199 2.92 -7.23 15.60
CA ALA A 199 4.04 -6.93 14.72
C ALA A 199 4.52 -8.18 13.96
N TRP A 200 4.66 -9.32 14.64
CA TRP A 200 5.08 -10.58 14.04
C TRP A 200 4.15 -10.98 12.89
N ASN A 201 2.83 -10.96 13.10
CA ASN A 201 1.82 -11.31 12.10
C ASN A 201 1.78 -10.35 10.91
N ALA A 202 2.15 -9.09 11.11
CA ALA A 202 2.25 -8.10 10.05
C ALA A 202 3.58 -8.18 9.26
N TYR A 203 4.57 -8.92 9.77
CA TYR A 203 5.90 -8.97 9.19
C TYR A 203 5.91 -9.81 7.89
N PRO A 204 6.57 -9.38 6.80
CA PRO A 204 6.48 -10.07 5.51
C PRO A 204 6.94 -11.53 5.50
N ARG A 205 7.89 -11.88 6.38
CA ARG A 205 8.58 -13.17 6.34
C ARG A 205 8.67 -13.83 7.71
N HIS A 206 8.11 -15.02 7.81
CA HIS A 206 8.07 -15.82 9.06
C HIS A 206 9.09 -16.96 9.10
N THR A 207 10.10 -16.94 8.23
CA THR A 207 11.17 -17.95 8.29
C THR A 207 12.15 -17.56 9.38
N GLY A 208 12.40 -18.42 10.37
CA GLY A 208 13.32 -18.15 11.47
C GLY A 208 12.71 -18.42 12.85
N SER A 209 13.50 -18.22 13.90
CA SER A 209 13.07 -18.46 15.27
C SER A 209 12.21 -17.31 15.79
N ARG A 210 10.93 -17.58 16.06
CA ARG A 210 10.02 -16.64 16.73
C ARG A 210 10.59 -16.14 18.06
N ARG A 211 11.24 -17.05 18.82
CA ARG A 211 11.87 -16.73 20.10
C ARG A 211 13.06 -15.77 19.97
N GLU A 212 13.82 -15.87 18.90
CA GLU A 212 14.90 -14.91 18.62
C GLU A 212 14.35 -13.54 18.23
N ALA A 213 13.24 -13.51 17.48
CA ALA A 213 12.57 -12.26 17.13
C ALA A 213 11.98 -11.57 18.35
N GLU A 214 11.39 -12.32 19.27
CA GLU A 214 10.87 -11.82 20.55
C GLU A 214 11.98 -11.25 21.44
N LYS A 215 13.14 -11.93 21.50
CA LYS A 215 14.32 -11.41 22.19
C LYS A 215 14.83 -10.10 21.56
N ALA A 216 14.88 -10.04 20.22
CA ALA A 216 15.31 -8.84 19.50
C ALA A 216 14.30 -7.69 19.64
N TRP A 217 13.00 -8.00 19.73
CA TRP A 217 11.94 -7.04 20.02
C TRP A 217 12.13 -6.43 21.41
N ALA A 218 12.27 -7.25 22.44
CA ALA A 218 12.51 -6.78 23.80
C ALA A 218 13.77 -5.90 23.90
N ALA A 219 14.84 -6.26 23.18
CA ALA A 219 16.06 -5.47 23.10
C ALA A 219 15.85 -4.10 22.43
N ALA A 220 15.06 -4.05 21.34
CA ALA A 220 14.73 -2.79 20.65
C ALA A 220 13.86 -1.86 21.52
N VAL A 221 12.94 -2.42 22.30
CA VAL A 221 12.08 -1.67 23.22
C VAL A 221 12.86 -1.20 24.46
N ALA A 222 13.73 -2.04 25.02
CA ALA A 222 14.55 -1.68 26.18
C ALA A 222 15.56 -0.58 25.87
N GLY A 223 16.00 -0.47 24.61
CA GLY A 223 17.10 0.41 24.22
C GLY A 223 18.44 -0.14 24.72
N HIS A 224 19.45 -0.10 23.85
CA HIS A 224 20.83 -0.46 24.20
C HIS A 224 21.79 0.59 23.66
N ASP A 225 22.99 0.65 24.24
CA ASP A 225 24.02 1.68 24.02
C ASP A 225 24.08 2.18 22.57
N GLY A 226 23.61 3.42 22.36
CA GLY A 226 23.60 4.09 21.06
C GLY A 226 22.25 4.15 20.33
N THR A 227 21.20 3.48 20.81
CA THR A 227 19.84 3.53 20.21
C THR A 227 18.80 3.97 21.24
N SER A 228 18.03 5.02 20.94
CA SER A 228 16.92 5.46 21.80
C SER A 228 15.88 4.34 21.96
N ALA A 229 15.42 4.12 23.20
CA ALA A 229 14.31 3.20 23.48
C ALA A 229 13.09 3.59 22.63
N VAL A 230 12.52 2.61 21.93
CA VAL A 230 11.38 2.80 21.04
C VAL A 230 10.14 2.22 21.71
N THR A 231 9.02 2.95 21.66
CA THR A 231 7.76 2.43 22.20
C THR A 231 7.24 1.28 21.35
N GLU A 232 6.54 0.33 21.97
CA GLU A 232 5.96 -0.80 21.24
C GLU A 232 5.04 -0.35 20.10
N ALA A 233 4.27 0.72 20.30
CA ALA A 233 3.44 1.32 19.26
C ALA A 233 4.25 1.83 18.05
N GLN A 234 5.38 2.52 18.30
CA GLN A 234 6.27 2.99 17.24
C GLN A 234 6.88 1.81 16.48
N LEU A 235 7.24 0.74 17.18
CA LEU A 235 7.85 -0.45 16.58
C LEU A 235 6.83 -1.25 15.76
N ILE A 236 5.57 -1.37 16.20
CA ILE A 236 4.46 -1.90 15.40
C ILE A 236 4.31 -1.06 14.12
N GLY A 237 4.28 0.27 14.26
CA GLY A 237 4.19 1.19 13.12
C GLY A 237 5.32 0.99 12.11
N ALA A 238 6.55 0.80 12.60
CA ALA A 238 7.71 0.53 11.76
C ALA A 238 7.61 -0.79 11.00
N VAL A 239 7.13 -1.85 11.65
CA VAL A 239 6.93 -3.15 11.00
C VAL A 239 5.88 -3.05 9.90
N ILE A 240 4.75 -2.37 10.15
CA ILE A 240 3.70 -2.18 9.15
C ILE A 240 4.22 -1.33 7.98
N ALA A 241 4.99 -0.27 8.27
CA ALA A 241 5.60 0.57 7.24
C ALA A 241 6.60 -0.23 6.39
N TYR A 242 7.45 -1.03 7.02
CA TYR A 242 8.38 -1.93 6.34
C TYR A 242 7.64 -2.97 5.48
N ALA A 243 6.58 -3.58 5.99
CA ALA A 243 5.83 -4.57 5.25
C ALA A 243 5.25 -4.03 3.94
N LYS A 244 4.87 -2.75 3.92
CA LYS A 244 4.37 -2.06 2.71
C LYS A 244 5.46 -1.81 1.66
N THR A 245 6.75 -1.79 2.02
CA THR A 245 7.84 -1.57 1.07
C THR A 245 8.32 -2.87 0.40
N ILE A 246 7.93 -4.03 0.93
CA ILE A 246 8.39 -5.33 0.45
C ILE A 246 7.38 -5.92 -0.54
N ASP A 247 7.72 -5.85 -1.82
CA ASP A 247 6.96 -6.48 -2.92
C ASP A 247 7.20 -8.00 -3.00
N ARG A 248 8.38 -8.46 -2.56
CA ARG A 248 8.79 -9.88 -2.61
C ARG A 248 9.22 -10.38 -1.23
N PRO A 249 8.30 -10.97 -0.45
CA PRO A 249 8.54 -11.38 0.94
C PRO A 249 9.72 -12.33 1.14
N GLN A 250 10.09 -13.13 0.13
CA GLN A 250 11.21 -14.06 0.19
C GLN A 250 12.58 -13.39 0.34
N TYR A 251 12.72 -12.12 -0.07
CA TYR A 251 13.95 -11.36 0.07
C TYR A 251 14.01 -10.52 1.35
N ALA A 252 12.91 -10.48 2.11
CA ALA A 252 12.94 -9.81 3.41
C ALA A 252 13.90 -10.56 4.37
N PRO A 253 14.70 -9.85 5.18
CA PRO A 253 15.40 -10.44 6.29
C PRO A 253 14.38 -11.04 7.27
N ASN A 254 14.84 -11.94 8.15
CA ASN A 254 14.01 -12.38 9.26
C ASN A 254 13.82 -11.22 10.24
N MET A 255 12.66 -11.13 10.89
CA MET A 255 12.36 -10.05 11.84
C MET A 255 13.44 -9.88 12.92
N SER A 256 14.01 -10.97 13.43
CA SER A 256 15.13 -10.92 14.40
C SER A 256 16.34 -10.17 13.84
N ARG A 257 16.78 -10.47 12.61
CA ARG A 257 17.90 -9.78 11.95
C ARG A 257 17.57 -8.33 11.63
N TRP A 258 16.34 -8.05 11.22
CA TRP A 258 15.89 -6.69 10.93
C TRP A 258 15.91 -5.80 12.18
N LEU A 259 15.45 -6.34 13.31
CA LEU A 259 15.50 -5.66 14.61
C LEU A 259 16.93 -5.52 15.13
N SER A 260 17.71 -6.60 15.18
CA SER A 260 19.08 -6.58 15.71
C SER A 260 20.05 -5.70 14.91
N ASN A 261 19.83 -5.54 13.60
CA ASN A 261 20.66 -4.69 12.76
C ASN A 261 20.24 -3.21 12.79
N GLY A 262 19.21 -2.84 13.56
CA GLY A 262 18.73 -1.45 13.63
C GLY A 262 17.98 -0.98 12.37
N ALA A 263 17.69 -1.86 11.41
CA ALA A 263 17.01 -1.49 10.17
C ALA A 263 15.58 -0.97 10.40
N TYR A 264 14.99 -1.25 11.57
CA TYR A 264 13.70 -0.71 11.98
C TYR A 264 13.70 0.80 12.22
N LEU A 265 14.86 1.41 12.51
CA LEU A 265 14.99 2.84 12.76
C LEU A 265 14.58 3.68 11.54
N ASP A 266 14.89 3.22 10.33
CA ASP A 266 14.53 3.87 9.06
C ASP A 266 13.01 3.88 8.81
N HIS A 267 12.29 2.98 9.47
CA HIS A 267 10.85 2.78 9.33
C HIS A 267 10.06 3.31 10.51
N LEU A 268 10.72 3.83 11.56
CA LEU A 268 10.02 4.45 12.67
C LEU A 268 9.08 5.56 12.16
N PRO A 269 7.90 5.72 12.79
CA PRO A 269 7.07 6.87 12.50
C PRO A 269 7.89 8.13 12.76
N LYS A 270 8.16 8.87 11.69
CA LYS A 270 8.90 10.13 11.78
C LYS A 270 8.16 11.04 12.75
N PRO A 271 8.87 11.75 13.65
CA PRO A 271 8.21 12.76 14.47
C PRO A 271 7.42 13.67 13.54
N ALA A 272 6.23 14.09 13.98
CA ALA A 272 5.42 15.02 13.22
C ALA A 272 6.32 16.17 12.78
N LYS A 273 6.45 16.39 11.46
CA LYS A 273 7.29 17.47 10.94
C LYS A 273 6.84 18.74 11.66
N PRO A 274 7.75 19.56 12.22
CA PRO A 274 7.37 20.86 12.73
C PRO A 274 6.63 21.57 11.60
N ARG A 275 5.36 21.88 11.87
CA ARG A 275 4.47 22.49 10.90
C ARG A 275 4.92 23.95 10.76
N TYR A 276 5.73 24.19 9.73
CA TYR A 276 5.89 25.48 9.04
C TYR A 276 6.73 26.54 9.76
N THR A 277 7.89 26.86 9.17
CA THR A 277 8.59 28.14 9.40
C THR A 277 8.49 29.01 8.14
N TRP A 278 8.10 30.27 8.29
CA TRP A 278 8.16 31.27 7.20
C TRP A 278 8.39 32.66 7.78
N GLY A 279 9.50 33.30 7.41
CA GLY A 279 9.90 34.59 8.00
C GLY A 279 10.16 34.44 9.51
N ILE A 280 9.55 35.31 10.31
CA ILE A 280 9.63 35.30 11.79
C ILE A 280 8.73 34.24 12.45
N CYS A 281 7.83 33.61 11.69
CA CYS A 281 6.88 32.65 12.24
C CYS A 281 7.53 31.28 12.32
N ASP A 282 8.23 31.02 13.42
CA ASP A 282 8.65 29.69 13.81
C ASP A 282 7.65 29.05 14.80
N GLU A 283 7.98 27.86 15.27
CA GLU A 283 7.12 27.10 16.19
C GLU A 283 6.92 27.82 17.53
N GLN A 284 7.94 28.52 18.03
CA GLN A 284 7.84 29.32 19.26
C GLN A 284 6.95 30.54 19.04
N TRP A 285 7.12 31.23 17.92
CA TRP A 285 6.31 32.37 17.55
C TRP A 285 4.82 31.98 17.41
N LEU A 286 4.53 30.84 16.75
CA LEU A 286 3.15 30.33 16.64
C LEU A 286 2.55 29.95 18.00
N GLN A 287 3.38 29.39 18.90
CA GLN A 287 2.95 29.06 20.25
C GLN A 287 2.53 30.32 21.03
N GLU A 288 3.34 31.37 20.96
CA GLU A 288 3.09 32.64 21.65
C GLU A 288 1.90 33.41 21.04
N HIS A 289 1.82 33.49 19.72
CA HIS A 289 0.90 34.41 19.03
C HIS A 289 -0.44 33.78 18.63
N ILE A 290 -0.55 32.44 18.58
CA ILE A 290 -1.78 31.75 18.19
C ILE A 290 -2.16 30.67 19.20
N LEU A 291 -1.31 29.65 19.39
CA LEU A 291 -1.72 28.41 20.07
C LEU A 291 -2.01 28.61 21.56
N SER A 292 -1.32 29.53 22.24
CA SER A 292 -1.60 29.87 23.65
C SER A 292 -2.92 30.64 23.86
N GLN A 293 -3.49 31.20 22.79
CA GLN A 293 -4.64 32.09 22.85
C GLN A 293 -5.94 31.46 22.32
N VAL A 294 -5.86 30.23 21.81
CA VAL A 294 -7.02 29.50 21.26
C VAL A 294 -7.13 28.12 21.92
N PRO A 295 -8.31 27.50 21.98
CA PRO A 295 -8.45 26.16 22.55
C PRO A 295 -7.60 25.14 21.79
N GLU A 296 -7.00 24.20 22.51
CA GLU A 296 -6.16 23.14 21.93
C GLU A 296 -6.89 22.41 20.79
N GLY A 297 -6.19 22.17 19.68
CA GLY A 297 -6.76 21.55 18.47
C GLY A 297 -7.60 22.47 17.57
N SER A 298 -7.81 23.74 17.95
CA SER A 298 -8.60 24.68 17.12
C SER A 298 -7.84 25.22 15.90
N PHE A 299 -6.52 25.32 15.99
CA PHE A 299 -5.66 25.79 14.90
C PHE A 299 -5.23 24.65 13.96
N GLU A 300 -6.20 24.13 13.20
CA GLU A 300 -5.99 23.01 12.27
C GLU A 300 -6.65 23.23 10.89
N GLY A 301 -6.35 22.33 9.95
CA GLY A 301 -7.03 22.23 8.67
C GLY A 301 -6.95 23.50 7.81
N SER A 302 -8.10 23.99 7.34
CA SER A 302 -8.19 25.13 6.43
C SER A 302 -7.71 26.43 7.05
N ILE A 303 -7.79 26.58 8.39
CA ILE A 303 -7.39 27.80 9.10
C ILE A 303 -5.88 27.99 9.05
N VAL A 304 -5.13 26.91 9.22
CA VAL A 304 -3.66 26.91 9.04
C VAL A 304 -3.29 27.29 7.61
N GLY A 305 -4.02 26.76 6.62
CA GLY A 305 -3.83 27.11 5.21
C GLY A 305 -4.07 28.59 4.93
N SER A 306 -5.16 29.16 5.45
CA SER A 306 -5.50 30.57 5.30
C SER A 306 -4.49 31.50 5.96
N PHE A 307 -4.01 31.16 7.16
CA PHE A 307 -2.96 31.92 7.85
C PHE A 307 -1.68 31.99 7.00
N TRP A 308 -1.18 30.85 6.54
CA TRP A 308 0.04 30.83 5.73
C TRP A 308 -0.13 31.47 4.37
N ALA A 309 -1.32 31.39 3.75
CA ALA A 309 -1.61 32.12 2.54
C ALA A 309 -1.51 33.63 2.77
N ALA A 310 -2.11 34.14 3.85
CA ALA A 310 -2.05 35.55 4.22
C ALA A 310 -0.61 36.04 4.42
N VAL A 311 0.18 35.33 5.23
CA VAL A 311 1.60 35.66 5.49
C VAL A 311 2.42 35.64 4.20
N LYS A 312 2.22 34.64 3.33
CA LYS A 312 2.95 34.55 2.05
C LYS A 312 2.54 35.62 1.04
N THR A 313 1.31 36.13 1.12
CA THR A 313 0.86 37.27 0.31
C THR A 313 1.35 38.63 0.84
N GLY A 314 2.13 38.63 1.93
CA GLY A 314 2.74 39.84 2.48
C GLY A 314 1.92 40.54 3.57
N ILE A 315 0.89 39.89 4.11
CA ILE A 315 0.19 40.38 5.30
C ILE A 315 1.12 40.22 6.51
N ASP A 316 1.14 41.21 7.40
CA ASP A 316 1.91 41.15 8.63
C ASP A 316 1.52 39.89 9.44
N PRO A 317 2.49 39.08 9.87
CA PRO A 317 2.16 37.84 10.57
C PRO A 317 1.38 38.03 11.86
N THR A 318 1.66 39.09 12.62
CA THR A 318 0.97 39.41 13.87
C THR A 318 -0.48 39.74 13.57
N GLU A 319 -0.74 40.56 12.55
CA GLU A 319 -2.10 40.88 12.11
C GLU A 319 -2.85 39.64 11.62
N ALA A 320 -2.17 38.76 10.87
CA ALA A 320 -2.77 37.50 10.41
C ALA A 320 -3.09 36.56 11.59
N ALA A 321 -2.23 36.52 12.61
CA ALA A 321 -2.44 35.74 13.83
C ALA A 321 -3.63 36.26 14.64
N GLU A 322 -3.71 37.58 14.88
CA GLU A 322 -4.83 38.20 15.61
C GLU A 322 -6.19 37.90 14.96
N ARG A 323 -6.25 37.95 13.61
CA ARG A 323 -7.47 37.60 12.85
C ARG A 323 -7.87 36.15 13.08
N VAL A 324 -6.91 35.23 13.06
CA VAL A 324 -7.14 33.79 13.31
C VAL A 324 -7.60 33.54 14.75
N VAL A 325 -6.91 34.13 15.73
CA VAL A 325 -7.25 34.00 17.15
C VAL A 325 -8.66 34.52 17.40
N THR A 326 -9.00 35.69 16.84
CA THR A 326 -10.34 36.28 16.95
C THR A 326 -11.40 35.38 16.31
N GLU A 327 -11.14 34.84 15.12
CA GLU A 327 -12.08 33.94 14.44
C GLU A 327 -12.33 32.67 15.25
N LEU A 328 -11.27 32.07 15.79
CA LEU A 328 -11.33 30.82 16.57
C LEU A 328 -12.03 31.03 17.91
N ASN A 329 -11.71 32.12 18.62
CA ASN A 329 -12.37 32.44 19.88
C ASN A 329 -13.84 32.87 19.70
N ARG A 330 -14.21 33.42 18.54
CA ARG A 330 -15.61 33.68 18.20
C ARG A 330 -16.39 32.39 17.94
N LYS A 331 -15.77 31.40 17.30
CA LYS A 331 -16.38 30.08 17.02
C LYS A 331 -16.43 29.17 18.26
N GLY A 332 -15.60 29.44 19.27
CA GLY A 332 -15.52 28.66 20.51
C GLY A 332 -16.43 29.14 21.65
N LYS A 333 -17.24 30.19 21.47
CA LYS A 333 -18.26 30.58 22.46
C LYS A 333 -19.57 29.81 22.21
N PRO A 334 -20.14 29.15 23.23
CA PRO A 334 -21.40 28.41 23.11
C PRO A 334 -22.59 29.31 22.76
#